data_AF-A0A917CUX2-F1
#
_entry.id   AF-A0A917CUX2-F1
#
_cell.length_a   1.000
_cell.length_b   1.000
_cell.length_c   1.000
_cell.angle_alpha   90.00
_cell.angle_beta   90.00
_cell.angle_gamma   90.00
#
_symmetry.space_group_name_H-M   'P 1'
#
loop_
_entity.id
_entity.type
_entity.pdbx_description
1 polymer ?
#
loop_
_entity_poly.entity_id
_entity_poly.type
_entity_poly.pdbx_seq_one_letter_code
_entity_poly.pdbx_strand_id
1 'polypeptide(L)'
;MNLQSLITMILSVLLASVLVAYVYSQNETRKVFATLQQAEQEKTRINGEWARLQIELSTLVSNSRIEHLAKTELGMKLPEDEHIMVIKR
;
A
#
# COMPACT_ATOMS: atom_id res chain seq x y z
N MET A 1 -31.39 49.94 26.64
CA MET A 1 -31.09 49.00 25.54
C MET A 1 -32.19 47.95 25.55
N ASN A 2 -32.92 47.76 24.44
CA ASN A 2 -34.12 46.92 24.42
C ASN A 2 -33.73 45.44 24.54
N LEU A 3 -34.46 44.65 25.34
CA LEU A 3 -34.15 43.23 25.58
C LEU A 3 -34.05 42.43 24.26
N GLN A 4 -34.91 42.75 23.28
CA GLN A 4 -34.86 42.16 21.95
C GLN A 4 -33.53 42.42 21.22
N SER A 5 -32.97 43.64 21.30
CA SER A 5 -31.70 43.94 20.62
C SER A 5 -30.50 43.23 21.26
N LEU A 6 -30.57 42.97 22.57
CA LEU A 6 -29.55 42.18 23.27
C LEU A 6 -29.58 40.71 22.82
N ILE A 7 -30.79 40.13 22.73
CA ILE A 7 -30.98 38.73 22.29
C ILE A 7 -30.51 38.55 20.84
N THR A 8 -30.86 39.46 19.92
CA THR A 8 -30.42 39.35 18.53
C THR A 8 -28.91 39.48 18.39
N MET A 9 -28.27 40.34 19.17
CA MET A 9 -26.81 40.45 19.20
C MET A 9 -26.16 39.14 19.68
N ILE A 10 -26.65 38.56 20.78
CA ILE A 10 -26.13 37.29 21.31
C ILE A 10 -26.27 36.17 20.26
N LEU A 11 -27.45 36.04 19.65
CA LEU A 11 -27.68 35.03 18.61
C LEU A 11 -26.78 35.22 17.40
N SER A 12 -26.52 36.47 17.00
CA SER A 12 -25.63 36.77 15.88
C SER A 12 -24.19 36.35 16.17
N VAL A 13 -23.71 36.61 17.40
CA VAL A 13 -22.36 36.20 17.83
C VAL A 13 -22.26 34.67 17.92
N LEU A 14 -23.28 34.00 18.46
CA LEU A 14 -23.32 32.54 18.51
C LEU A 14 -23.30 31.94 17.10
N LEU A 15 -24.11 32.46 16.19
CA LEU A 15 -24.14 32.00 14.80
C LEU A 15 -22.76 32.18 14.13
N ALA A 16 -22.14 33.35 14.30
CA ALA A 16 -20.81 33.61 13.76
C ALA A 16 -19.76 32.62 14.30
N SER A 17 -19.81 32.32 15.60
CA SER A 17 -18.90 31.36 16.23
C SER A 17 -19.06 29.95 15.66
N VAL A 18 -20.30 29.50 15.45
CA VAL A 18 -20.59 28.18 14.87
C VAL A 18 -20.10 28.10 13.42
N LEU A 19 -20.30 29.16 12.62
CA LEU A 19 -19.81 29.19 11.24
C LEU A 19 -18.29 29.08 11.17
N VAL A 20 -17.57 29.84 12.01
CA VAL A 20 -16.11 29.78 12.07
C VAL A 20 -15.63 28.40 12.52
N ALA A 21 -16.24 27.84 13.58
CA ALA A 21 -15.89 26.52 14.09
C ALA A 21 -16.13 25.43 13.04
N TYR A 22 -17.23 25.51 12.29
CA TYR A 22 -17.54 24.56 11.23
C TYR A 22 -16.52 24.62 10.10
N VAL A 23 -16.18 25.82 9.61
CA VAL A 23 -15.18 25.99 8.55
C VAL A 23 -13.81 25.47 9.00
N TYR A 24 -13.42 25.77 10.24
CA TYR A 24 -12.19 25.26 10.82
C TYR A 24 -12.17 23.73 10.89
N SER A 25 -13.23 23.12 11.43
CA SER A 25 -13.36 21.66 11.53
C SER A 25 -13.30 20.98 10.15
N GLN A 26 -14.01 21.55 9.15
CA GLN A 26 -13.97 21.06 7.77
C GLN A 26 -12.57 21.16 7.15
N ASN A 27 -11.87 22.27 7.39
CA ASN A 27 -10.51 22.45 6.88
C ASN A 27 -9.53 21.47 7.51
N GLU A 28 -9.58 21.26 8.83
CA GLU A 28 -8.74 20.28 9.51
C GLU A 28 -9.04 18.85 9.03
N THR A 29 -10.32 18.52 8.81
CA THR A 29 -10.73 17.23 8.24
C THR A 29 -10.12 17.03 6.86
N ARG A 30 -10.15 18.05 5.99
CA ARG A 30 -9.55 17.99 4.66
C ARG A 30 -8.04 17.79 4.71
N LYS A 31 -7.34 18.44 5.63
CA LYS A 31 -5.89 18.27 5.80
C LYS A 31 -5.54 16.85 6.20
N VAL A 32 -6.18 16.34 7.26
CA VAL A 32 -5.94 14.97 7.75
C VAL A 32 -6.27 13.95 6.66
N PHE A 33 -7.38 14.14 5.95
CA PHE A 33 -7.75 13.27 4.84
C PHE A 33 -6.74 13.30 3.69
N ALA A 34 -6.21 14.47 3.34
CA ALA A 34 -5.18 14.58 2.31
C ALA A 34 -3.89 13.82 2.71
N THR A 35 -3.46 13.93 3.96
CA THR A 35 -2.30 13.18 4.47
C THR A 35 -2.56 11.67 4.45
N LEU A 36 -3.76 11.23 4.85
CA LEU A 36 -4.14 9.82 4.77
C LEU A 36 -4.08 9.31 3.32
N GLN A 37 -4.67 10.05 2.38
CA GLN A 37 -4.68 9.69 0.97
C GLN A 37 -3.26 9.59 0.40
N GLN A 38 -2.34 10.48 0.79
CA GLN A 38 -0.94 10.39 0.39
C GLN A 38 -0.27 9.10 0.89
N ALA A 39 -0.48 8.74 2.16
CA ALA A 39 0.05 7.51 2.72
C ALA A 39 -0.55 6.25 2.05
N GLU A 40 -1.84 6.27 1.74
CA GLU A 40 -2.52 5.18 1.02
C GLU A 40 -2.00 5.02 -0.41
N GLN A 41 -1.76 6.13 -1.11
CA GLN A 41 -1.15 6.11 -2.44
C GLN A 41 0.26 5.51 -2.41
N GLU A 42 1.08 5.92 -1.45
CA GLU A 42 2.43 5.39 -1.30
C GLU A 42 2.43 3.90 -0.97
N LYS A 43 1.57 3.47 -0.05
CA LYS A 43 1.35 2.05 0.25
C LYS A 43 0.97 1.27 -1.02
N THR A 44 0.06 1.82 -1.82
CA THR A 44 -0.40 1.18 -3.06
C THR A 44 0.73 1.07 -4.09
N ARG A 45 1.54 2.11 -4.24
CA ARG A 45 2.73 2.11 -5.10
C ARG A 45 3.71 1.01 -4.70
N ILE A 46 4.09 0.96 -3.42
CA ILE A 46 5.01 -0.05 -2.87
C ILE A 46 4.45 -1.46 -3.07
N ASN A 47 3.16 -1.68 -2.81
CA ASN A 47 2.53 -2.99 -3.02
C ASN A 47 2.56 -3.42 -4.49
N GLY A 48 2.36 -2.49 -5.42
CA GLY A 48 2.47 -2.75 -6.85
C GLY A 48 3.90 -3.16 -7.25
N GLU A 49 4.91 -2.43 -6.77
CA GLU A 49 6.32 -2.78 -6.99
C GLU A 49 6.67 -4.14 -6.41
N TRP A 50 6.21 -4.42 -5.19
CA TRP A 50 6.41 -5.72 -4.55
C TRP A 50 5.78 -6.86 -5.36
N ALA A 51 4.54 -6.69 -5.83
CA ALA A 51 3.87 -7.68 -6.67
C ALA A 51 4.64 -7.93 -7.97
N ARG A 52 5.16 -6.88 -8.62
CA ARG A 52 6.01 -7.00 -9.81
C ARG A 52 7.29 -7.79 -9.51
N LEU A 53 7.98 -7.47 -8.41
CA LEU A 53 9.20 -8.19 -8.00
C LEU A 53 8.94 -9.66 -7.68
N GLN A 54 7.79 -9.98 -7.08
CA GLN A 54 7.41 -11.37 -6.83
C GLN A 54 7.23 -12.17 -8.14
N ILE A 55 6.63 -11.55 -9.16
CA ILE A 55 6.51 -12.19 -10.49
C ILE A 55 7.89 -12.40 -11.11
N GLU A 56 8.76 -11.39 -11.05
CA GLU A 56 10.13 -11.49 -11.54
C GLU A 56 10.90 -12.61 -10.84
N LEU A 57 10.82 -12.67 -9.50
CA LEU A 57 11.43 -13.73 -8.71
C LEU A 57 10.90 -15.10 -9.10
N SER A 58 9.58 -15.27 -9.23
CA SER A 58 8.96 -16.55 -9.61
C SER A 58 9.47 -17.06 -10.97
N THR A 59 9.77 -16.14 -11.89
CA THR A 59 10.34 -16.48 -13.20
C THR A 59 11.81 -16.87 -13.06
N LEU A 60 12.57 -16.16 -12.23
CA LEU A 60 13.99 -16.43 -12.01
C LEU A 60 14.26 -17.77 -11.32
N VAL A 61 13.41 -18.14 -10.35
CA VAL A 61 13.50 -19.41 -9.60
C VAL A 61 12.69 -20.54 -10.25
N SER A 62 12.15 -20.32 -11.45
CA SER A 62 11.44 -21.36 -12.17
C SER A 62 12.36 -22.56 -12.41
N ASN A 63 11.85 -23.76 -12.16
CA ASN A 63 12.61 -25.00 -12.33
C ASN A 63 13.15 -25.14 -13.77
N SER A 64 12.40 -24.67 -14.77
CA SER A 64 12.83 -24.67 -16.17
C SER A 64 14.08 -23.81 -16.39
N ARG A 65 14.14 -22.61 -15.80
CA ARG A 65 15.32 -21.75 -15.88
C ARG A 65 16.50 -22.33 -15.09
N ILE A 66 16.23 -22.86 -13.89
CA ILE A 66 17.27 -23.53 -13.07
C ILE A 66 17.86 -24.72 -13.83
N GLU A 67 17.03 -25.57 -14.42
CA GLU A 67 17.46 -26.73 -15.22
C GLU A 67 18.26 -26.28 -16.45
N HIS A 68 17.82 -25.22 -17.12
CA HIS A 68 18.55 -24.67 -18.26
C HIS A 68 19.96 -24.21 -17.86
N LEU A 69 20.08 -23.37 -16.82
CA LEU A 69 21.38 -22.94 -16.30
C LEU A 69 22.24 -24.12 -15.81
N ALA A 70 21.64 -25.11 -15.14
CA ALA A 70 22.35 -26.29 -14.68
C ALA A 70 23.00 -27.04 -15.86
N LYS A 71 22.29 -27.16 -16.99
CA LYS A 71 22.81 -27.81 -18.20
C LYS A 71 23.83 -26.94 -18.94
N THR A 72 23.58 -25.64 -19.10
CA THR A 72 24.39 -24.78 -19.96
C THR A 72 25.61 -24.19 -19.25
N GLU A 73 25.47 -23.71 -18.02
CA GLU A 73 26.53 -23.03 -17.26
C GLU A 73 27.32 -24.00 -16.38
N LEU A 74 26.63 -24.94 -15.72
CA LEU A 74 27.24 -25.91 -14.82
C LEU A 74 27.60 -27.24 -15.50
N GLY A 75 27.21 -27.42 -16.76
CA GLY A 75 27.46 -28.65 -17.52
C GLY A 75 26.80 -29.90 -16.92
N MET A 76 25.81 -29.75 -16.05
CA MET A 76 25.11 -30.86 -15.42
C MET A 76 24.33 -31.66 -16.47
N LYS A 77 24.36 -32.99 -16.33
CA LYS A 77 23.67 -33.93 -17.20
C LYS A 77 22.81 -34.83 -16.32
N LEU A 78 21.76 -35.42 -16.90
CA LEU A 78 21.03 -36.45 -16.19
C LEU A 78 22.00 -37.63 -15.94
N PRO A 79 22.05 -38.18 -14.71
CA PRO A 79 22.83 -39.38 -14.47
C PRO A 79 22.25 -40.54 -15.28
N GLU A 80 23.14 -41.36 -15.83
CA GLU A 80 22.78 -42.61 -16.52
C GLU A 80 22.30 -43.66 -15.50
N ASP A 81 21.49 -44.63 -15.93
CA ASP A 81 20.85 -45.62 -15.05
C ASP A 81 21.84 -46.38 -14.16
N GLU A 82 23.08 -46.57 -14.63
CA GLU A 82 24.17 -47.21 -13.89
C GLU A 82 24.66 -46.41 -12.66
N HIS A 83 24.33 -45.12 -12.59
CA HIS A 83 24.70 -44.21 -11.50
C HIS A 83 23.55 -43.94 -10.51
N ILE A 84 22.39 -44.58 -10.70
CA ILE A 84 21.20 -44.38 -9.86
C ILE A 84 21.05 -45.55 -8.89
N MET A 85 21.19 -45.30 -7.59
CA MET A 85 21.01 -46.31 -6.53
C MET A 85 19.69 -46.06 -5.78
N VAL A 86 18.71 -46.96 -5.94
CA VAL A 86 17.40 -46.85 -5.26
C VAL A 86 17.50 -47.49 -3.87
N ILE A 87 17.41 -46.67 -2.83
CA ILE A 87 17.36 -47.15 -1.44
C ILE A 87 15.91 -47.51 -1.10
N LYS A 88 15.62 -48.82 -0.95
CA LYS A 88 14.34 -49.28 -0.39
C LYS A 88 14.35 -49.10 1.14
N ARG A 89 13.28 -48.50 1.66
CA ARG A 89 12.96 -48.48 3.10
C ARG A 89 12.49 -49.85 3.58
#